data_AF-A0A8T7KFQ9-F1
#
_entry.id   AF-A0A8T7KFQ9-F1
#
_cell.length_a   1.000
_cell.length_b   1.000
_cell.length_c   1.000
_cell.angle_alpha   90.00
_cell.angle_beta   90.00
_cell.angle_gamma   90.00
#
_symmetry.space_group_name_H-M   'P 1'
#
loop_
_entity.id
_entity.type
_entity.pdbx_description
1 polymer ?
#
loop_
_entity_poly.entity_id
_entity_poly.type
_entity_poly.pdbx_seq_one_letter_code
_entity_poly.pdbx_strand_id
1 'polypeptide(L)'
;MAQQLGKIEKPAADDLKRGRRLLFVPLLYGGKSSPAEYLEKCNKYWSQVEDQVTDLELKLGQVKKIFHELIPVSGEDGVKAIQNLDDSSYQIIKKRVDNGAQLEAVEESELLAEFMDWSKCLATGLQNEKVFTRVYESYVEAGKKRNEYISKHIDETLKENEIGVLFMREGHHVQFPTDIQVIYVSPPALDEINRWLRDHQAKL
;
A
#
# COMPACT_ATOMS: atom_id res chain seq x y z
N MET A 1 24.44 35.45 27.42
CA MET A 1 24.80 35.11 26.03
C MET A 1 23.94 33.92 25.62
N ALA A 2 22.80 34.16 24.96
CA ALA A 2 21.92 33.08 24.51
C ALA A 2 22.40 32.56 23.15
N GLN A 3 22.80 31.30 23.09
CA GLN A 3 23.12 30.62 21.82
C GLN A 3 21.83 30.45 21.01
N GLN A 4 21.80 30.99 19.80
CA GLN A 4 20.71 30.75 18.85
C GLN A 4 20.81 29.31 18.34
N LEU A 5 19.79 28.50 18.67
CA LEU A 5 19.55 27.18 18.10
C LEU A 5 19.44 27.27 16.57
N GLY A 6 20.04 26.30 15.88
CA GLY A 6 20.31 26.30 14.45
C GLY A 6 19.11 26.65 13.57
N LYS A 7 19.37 27.48 12.55
CA LYS A 7 18.43 27.75 11.47
C LYS A 7 18.13 26.43 10.76
N ILE A 8 16.88 25.99 10.83
CA ILE A 8 16.35 24.97 9.93
C ILE A 8 16.22 25.64 8.56
N GLU A 9 17.20 25.43 7.68
CA GLU A 9 17.08 25.81 6.28
C GLU A 9 15.97 24.96 5.67
N LYS A 10 14.84 25.59 5.34
CA LYS A 10 13.82 24.94 4.50
C LYS A 10 14.49 24.63 3.15
N PRO A 11 14.45 23.37 2.68
CA PRO A 11 14.92 23.05 1.34
C PRO A 11 14.24 23.95 0.31
N ALA A 12 15.00 24.41 -0.69
CA ALA A 12 14.42 25.19 -1.77
C ALA A 12 13.31 24.37 -2.45
N ALA A 13 12.19 25.01 -2.82
CA ALA A 13 11.02 24.33 -3.38
C ALA A 13 11.33 23.52 -4.67
N ASP A 14 12.46 23.79 -5.33
CA ASP A 14 12.93 23.05 -6.50
C ASP A 14 13.62 21.72 -6.15
N ASP A 15 14.23 21.59 -4.97
CA ASP A 15 14.79 20.31 -4.50
C ASP A 15 13.67 19.30 -4.15
N LEU A 16 12.51 19.81 -3.74
CA LEU A 16 11.29 19.04 -3.48
C LEU A 16 10.68 18.41 -4.74
N LYS A 17 11.12 18.81 -5.95
CA LYS A 17 10.62 18.27 -7.23
C LYS A 17 11.52 17.21 -7.84
N ARG A 18 12.75 17.02 -7.35
CA ARG A 18 13.70 16.02 -7.85
C ARG A 18 13.63 14.70 -7.08
N GLY A 19 13.93 13.60 -7.75
CA GLY A 19 14.01 12.26 -7.17
C GLY A 19 12.72 11.44 -7.29
N ARG A 20 12.86 10.14 -7.04
CA ARG A 20 11.75 9.16 -7.09
C ARG A 20 10.89 9.32 -5.83
N ARG A 21 9.57 9.35 -5.98
CA ARG A 21 8.65 9.42 -4.83
C ARG A 21 7.63 8.30 -4.88
N LEU A 22 7.30 7.78 -3.71
CA LEU A 22 6.29 6.75 -3.55
C LEU A 22 5.25 7.21 -2.53
N LEU A 23 4.03 7.47 -2.97
CA LEU A 23 2.89 7.72 -2.10
C LEU A 23 2.41 6.37 -1.56
N PHE A 24 2.55 6.13 -0.27
CA PHE A 24 2.11 4.90 0.36
C PHE A 24 0.70 5.05 0.90
N VAL A 25 -0.23 4.24 0.41
CA VAL A 25 -1.64 4.21 0.84
C VAL A 25 -1.93 2.87 1.51
N PRO A 26 -2.24 2.85 2.81
CA PRO A 26 -2.71 1.65 3.50
C PRO A 26 -3.94 1.03 2.81
N LEU A 27 -3.86 -0.26 2.48
CA LEU A 27 -5.03 -0.98 1.97
C LEU A 27 -5.97 -1.37 3.11
N LEU A 28 -7.23 -0.95 2.99
CA LEU A 28 -8.31 -1.31 3.88
C LEU A 28 -9.51 -1.83 3.07
N TYR A 29 -9.94 -3.04 3.39
CA TYR A 29 -11.08 -3.68 2.72
C TYR A 29 -12.35 -3.55 3.55
N GLY A 30 -13.42 -3.08 2.91
CA GLY A 30 -14.77 -3.03 3.47
C GLY A 30 -15.68 -4.04 2.76
N GLY A 31 -15.63 -5.32 3.15
CA GLY A 31 -16.46 -6.35 2.52
C GLY A 31 -17.96 -6.18 2.83
N LYS A 32 -18.84 -6.69 1.96
CA LYS A 32 -20.32 -6.60 2.13
C LYS A 32 -20.86 -7.18 3.44
N SER A 33 -20.11 -8.08 4.08
CA SER A 33 -20.43 -8.68 5.37
C SER A 33 -19.93 -7.88 6.57
N SER A 34 -19.22 -6.77 6.34
CA SER A 34 -18.65 -5.97 7.43
C SER A 34 -19.75 -5.18 8.16
N PRO A 35 -19.58 -4.87 9.46
CA PRO A 35 -20.53 -4.04 10.19
C PRO A 35 -20.71 -2.67 9.54
N ALA A 36 -21.95 -2.16 9.53
CA ALA A 36 -22.27 -0.86 8.90
C ALA A 36 -21.42 0.29 9.44
N GLU A 37 -21.14 0.31 10.75
CA GLU A 37 -20.27 1.31 11.36
C GLU A 37 -18.83 1.25 10.81
N TYR A 38 -18.31 0.05 10.55
CA TYR A 38 -16.99 -0.12 9.96
C TYR A 38 -16.96 0.34 8.50
N LEU A 39 -18.00 0.00 7.73
CA LEU A 39 -18.13 0.45 6.33
C LEU A 39 -18.18 1.98 6.21
N GLU A 40 -18.87 2.65 7.12
CA GLU A 40 -18.90 4.12 7.17
C GLU A 40 -17.49 4.71 7.37
N LYS A 41 -16.69 4.12 8.28
CA LYS A 41 -15.31 4.54 8.51
C LYS A 41 -14.42 4.26 7.30
N CYS A 42 -14.58 3.10 6.64
CA CYS A 42 -13.86 2.79 5.39
C CYS A 42 -14.18 3.78 4.27
N ASN A 43 -15.47 4.13 4.08
CA ASN A 43 -15.86 5.11 3.07
C ASN A 43 -15.24 6.49 3.35
N LYS A 44 -15.26 6.93 4.62
CA LYS A 44 -14.60 8.16 5.06
C LYS A 44 -13.09 8.11 4.82
N TYR A 45 -12.45 6.98 5.11
CA TYR A 45 -11.03 6.75 4.84
C TYR A 45 -10.70 6.93 3.37
N TRP A 46 -11.39 6.22 2.48
CA TRP A 46 -11.11 6.27 1.05
C TRP A 46 -11.39 7.65 0.43
N SER A 47 -12.42 8.36 0.90
CA SER A 47 -12.63 9.77 0.53
C SER A 47 -11.45 10.65 0.92
N GLN A 48 -10.93 10.50 2.14
CA GLN A 48 -9.80 11.31 2.62
C GLN A 48 -8.47 10.93 1.94
N VAL A 49 -8.28 9.66 1.58
CA VAL A 49 -7.15 9.22 0.74
C VAL A 49 -7.21 9.94 -0.61
N GLU A 50 -8.36 9.95 -1.28
CA GLU A 50 -8.51 10.60 -2.57
C GLU A 50 -8.18 12.10 -2.52
N ASP A 51 -8.66 12.80 -1.48
CA ASP A 51 -8.36 14.21 -1.25
C ASP A 51 -6.85 14.43 -1.04
N GLN A 52 -6.22 13.64 -0.17
CA GLN A 52 -4.80 13.78 0.13
C GLN A 52 -3.91 13.46 -1.07
N VAL A 53 -4.20 12.40 -1.82
CA VAL A 53 -3.42 12.08 -3.02
C VAL A 53 -3.60 13.16 -4.08
N THR A 54 -4.82 13.67 -4.28
CA THR A 54 -5.06 14.80 -5.19
C THR A 54 -4.25 16.04 -4.79
N ASP A 55 -4.24 16.39 -3.50
CA ASP A 55 -3.45 17.50 -2.97
C ASP A 55 -1.94 17.31 -3.16
N LEU A 56 -1.45 16.07 -3.01
CA LEU A 56 -0.05 15.73 -3.27
C LEU A 56 0.28 15.83 -4.75
N GLU A 57 -0.61 15.40 -5.65
CA GLU A 57 -0.44 15.54 -7.09
C GLU A 57 -0.37 17.00 -7.54
N LEU A 58 -1.17 17.88 -6.93
CA LEU A 58 -1.13 19.33 -7.18
C LEU A 58 0.20 19.96 -6.75
N LYS A 59 0.83 19.46 -5.67
CA LYS A 59 2.06 20.02 -5.10
C LYS A 59 3.33 19.44 -5.73
N LEU A 60 3.33 18.14 -6.01
CA LEU A 60 4.52 17.37 -6.39
C LEU A 60 4.55 17.02 -7.89
N GLY A 61 3.39 16.95 -8.54
CA GLY A 61 3.22 16.45 -9.90
C GLY A 61 2.32 15.22 -9.96
N GLN A 62 1.84 14.89 -11.16
CA GLN A 62 0.95 13.75 -11.37
C GLN A 62 1.60 12.41 -11.04
N VAL A 63 0.82 11.49 -10.49
CA VAL A 63 1.20 10.09 -10.37
C VAL A 63 1.41 9.50 -11.77
N LYS A 64 2.53 8.79 -11.96
CA LYS A 64 2.88 8.10 -13.21
C LYS A 64 2.80 6.58 -13.09
N LYS A 65 3.06 6.03 -11.91
CA LYS A 65 3.01 4.58 -11.64
C LYS A 65 2.03 4.26 -10.52
N ILE A 66 1.27 3.20 -10.69
CA ILE A 66 0.37 2.66 -9.67
C ILE A 66 0.83 1.23 -9.39
N PHE A 67 0.97 0.91 -8.12
CA PHE A 67 1.27 -0.42 -7.62
C PHE A 67 0.17 -0.81 -6.63
N HIS A 68 -0.34 -2.03 -6.73
CA HIS A 68 -1.38 -2.53 -5.83
C HIS A 68 -1.02 -3.94 -5.36
N GLU A 69 -1.05 -4.14 -4.05
CA GLU A 69 -0.83 -5.44 -3.44
C GLU A 69 -1.82 -6.47 -3.98
N LEU A 70 -1.38 -7.72 -4.15
CA LEU A 70 -2.20 -8.84 -4.65
C LEU A 70 -2.59 -8.77 -6.13
N ILE A 71 -2.00 -7.85 -6.91
CA ILE A 71 -2.29 -7.70 -8.35
C ILE A 71 -1.02 -8.02 -9.17
N PRO A 72 -0.93 -9.23 -9.75
CA PRO A 72 0.24 -9.66 -10.52
C PRO A 72 0.15 -9.37 -12.03
N VAL A 73 -0.75 -8.47 -12.45
CA VAL A 73 -1.00 -8.15 -13.86
C VAL A 73 -1.02 -6.63 -14.06
N SER A 74 -0.30 -6.13 -15.06
CA SER A 74 -0.24 -4.70 -15.40
C SER A 74 -1.41 -4.26 -16.29
N GLY A 75 -1.55 -2.94 -16.49
CA GLY A 75 -2.46 -2.38 -17.49
C GLY A 75 -3.95 -2.61 -17.20
N GLU A 76 -4.76 -2.67 -18.26
CA GLU A 76 -6.23 -2.75 -18.14
C GLU A 76 -6.72 -4.00 -17.41
N ASP A 77 -6.06 -5.14 -17.60
CA ASP A 77 -6.47 -6.38 -16.95
C ASP A 77 -6.18 -6.36 -15.44
N GLY A 78 -5.08 -5.71 -15.02
CA GLY A 78 -4.85 -5.42 -13.61
C GLY A 78 -5.90 -4.46 -13.04
N VAL A 79 -6.30 -3.43 -13.79
CA VAL A 79 -7.35 -2.50 -13.37
C VAL A 79 -8.70 -3.21 -13.18
N LYS A 80 -9.04 -4.16 -14.07
CA LYS A 80 -10.22 -5.02 -13.91
C LYS A 80 -10.09 -5.95 -12.71
N ALA A 81 -8.90 -6.50 -12.46
CA ALA A 81 -8.65 -7.34 -11.28
C ALA A 81 -8.87 -6.56 -9.98
N ILE A 82 -8.40 -5.31 -9.92
CA ILE A 82 -8.63 -4.40 -8.78
C ILE A 82 -10.12 -4.11 -8.61
N GLN A 83 -10.86 -3.85 -9.69
CA GLN A 83 -12.31 -3.64 -9.63
C GLN A 83 -13.05 -4.79 -8.96
N ASN A 84 -12.63 -6.03 -9.25
CA ASN A 84 -13.23 -7.22 -8.65
C ASN A 84 -12.79 -7.44 -7.19
N LEU A 85 -11.62 -6.92 -6.82
CA LEU A 85 -11.04 -7.08 -5.49
C LEU A 85 -11.59 -6.06 -4.49
N ASP A 86 -11.59 -4.77 -4.85
CA ASP A 86 -12.04 -3.67 -3.99
C ASP A 86 -12.54 -2.48 -4.81
N ASP A 87 -13.84 -2.20 -4.70
CA ASP A 87 -14.47 -1.08 -5.40
C ASP A 87 -13.88 0.27 -4.96
N SER A 88 -13.42 0.40 -3.71
CA SER A 88 -12.98 1.68 -3.15
C SER A 88 -11.62 2.13 -3.69
N SER A 89 -10.61 1.26 -3.62
CA SER A 89 -9.30 1.51 -4.20
C SER A 89 -9.39 1.64 -5.73
N TYR A 90 -10.29 0.87 -6.36
CA TYR A 90 -10.53 0.94 -7.80
C TYR A 90 -10.90 2.35 -8.28
N GLN A 91 -11.80 3.07 -7.60
CA GLN A 91 -12.21 4.41 -8.04
C GLN A 91 -11.02 5.39 -8.10
N ILE A 92 -10.17 5.35 -7.07
CA ILE A 92 -8.97 6.18 -6.92
C ILE A 92 -7.96 5.83 -8.03
N ILE A 93 -7.77 4.54 -8.29
CA ILE A 93 -6.83 4.06 -9.31
C ILE A 93 -7.33 4.39 -10.71
N LYS A 94 -8.61 4.14 -10.99
CA LYS A 94 -9.22 4.40 -12.30
C LYS A 94 -9.07 5.85 -12.72
N LYS A 95 -9.33 6.80 -11.80
CA LYS A 95 -9.13 8.24 -12.07
C LYS A 95 -7.70 8.57 -12.49
N ARG A 96 -6.69 7.95 -11.88
CA ARG A 96 -5.27 8.19 -12.19
C ARG A 96 -4.85 7.52 -13.49
N VAL A 97 -5.35 6.31 -13.75
CA VAL A 97 -5.16 5.64 -15.05
C VAL A 97 -5.76 6.48 -16.18
N ASP A 98 -6.95 7.04 -15.99
CA ASP A 98 -7.60 7.94 -16.97
C ASP A 98 -6.80 9.23 -17.20
N ASN A 99 -6.02 9.65 -16.20
CA ASN A 99 -5.10 10.78 -16.29
C ASN A 99 -3.69 10.39 -16.79
N GLY A 100 -3.52 9.16 -17.28
CA GLY A 100 -2.29 8.68 -17.92
C GLY A 100 -1.29 7.99 -17.00
N ALA A 101 -1.66 7.67 -15.75
CA ALA A 101 -0.85 6.80 -14.90
C ALA A 101 -0.91 5.35 -15.41
N GLN A 102 0.17 4.60 -15.21
CA GLN A 102 0.27 3.19 -15.61
C GLN A 102 0.19 2.30 -14.37
N LEU A 103 -0.70 1.31 -14.40
CA LEU A 103 -0.71 0.24 -13.42
C LEU A 103 0.39 -0.77 -13.76
N GLU A 104 1.34 -0.92 -12.84
CA GLU A 104 2.42 -1.91 -12.92
C GLU A 104 2.15 -3.04 -11.92
N ALA A 105 2.26 -4.28 -12.40
CA ALA A 105 2.23 -5.47 -11.58
C ALA A 105 3.41 -5.44 -10.62
N VAL A 106 3.14 -5.27 -9.33
CA VAL A 106 4.19 -5.28 -8.30
C VAL A 106 4.45 -6.68 -7.75
N GLU A 107 3.58 -7.63 -8.10
CA GLU A 107 3.59 -9.01 -7.64
C GLU A 107 4.02 -9.97 -8.76
N GLU A 108 4.72 -11.03 -8.38
CA GLU A 108 4.95 -12.18 -9.26
C GLU A 108 3.87 -13.23 -9.00
N SER A 109 3.30 -13.82 -10.06
CA SER A 109 2.10 -14.66 -9.97
C SER A 109 2.31 -15.92 -9.12
N GLU A 110 3.39 -16.67 -9.36
CA GLU A 110 3.66 -17.93 -8.66
C GLU A 110 4.03 -17.69 -7.20
N LEU A 111 4.87 -16.69 -6.93
CA LEU A 111 5.28 -16.29 -5.59
C LEU A 111 4.13 -15.76 -4.75
N LEU A 112 3.24 -14.97 -5.37
CA LEU A 112 2.01 -14.52 -4.72
C LEU A 112 1.10 -15.72 -4.40
N ALA A 113 0.92 -16.64 -5.35
CA ALA A 113 0.11 -17.84 -5.15
C ALA A 113 0.66 -18.71 -4.00
N GLU A 114 1.97 -18.96 -3.97
CA GLU A 114 2.65 -19.69 -2.90
C GLU A 114 2.41 -19.02 -1.54
N PHE A 115 2.65 -17.70 -1.44
CA PHE A 115 2.44 -16.93 -0.22
C PHE A 115 0.98 -17.02 0.26
N MET A 116 0.03 -16.89 -0.66
CA MET A 116 -1.41 -16.98 -0.36
C MET A 116 -1.81 -18.37 0.12
N ASP A 117 -1.29 -19.43 -0.49
CA ASP A 117 -1.64 -20.80 -0.11
C ASP A 117 -1.07 -21.17 1.27
N TRP A 118 0.16 -20.75 1.60
CA TRP A 118 0.69 -20.89 2.95
C TRP A 118 -0.14 -20.12 3.99
N SER A 119 -0.56 -18.89 3.65
CA SER A 119 -1.46 -18.08 4.49
C SER A 119 -2.79 -18.79 4.75
N LYS A 120 -3.41 -19.37 3.71
CA LYS A 120 -4.66 -20.15 3.85
C LYS A 120 -4.46 -21.36 4.76
N CYS A 121 -3.36 -22.11 4.61
CA CYS A 121 -3.05 -23.23 5.50
C CYS A 121 -3.03 -22.79 6.98
N LEU A 122 -2.37 -21.67 7.30
CA LEU A 122 -2.36 -21.13 8.66
C LEU A 122 -3.76 -20.74 9.15
N ALA A 123 -4.55 -20.10 8.29
CA ALA A 123 -5.91 -19.65 8.62
C ALA A 123 -6.87 -20.82 8.96
N THR A 124 -6.57 -22.06 8.56
CA THR A 124 -7.38 -23.24 8.94
C THR A 124 -7.28 -23.64 10.41
N GLY A 125 -6.30 -23.11 11.16
CA GLY A 125 -6.11 -23.43 12.58
C GLY A 125 -5.42 -24.79 12.80
N LEU A 126 -4.21 -24.95 12.27
CA LEU A 126 -3.40 -26.17 12.40
C LEU A 126 -3.11 -26.51 13.88
N GLN A 127 -3.44 -27.74 14.30
CA GLN A 127 -3.34 -28.16 15.71
C GLN A 127 -2.00 -28.84 16.05
N ASN A 128 -1.37 -29.51 15.08
CA ASN A 128 -0.11 -30.20 15.32
C ASN A 128 1.07 -29.22 15.23
N GLU A 129 1.83 -29.07 16.31
CA GLU A 129 2.95 -28.12 16.41
C GLU A 129 3.99 -28.28 15.29
N LYS A 130 4.41 -29.51 14.97
CA LYS A 130 5.42 -29.73 13.92
C LYS A 130 4.91 -29.32 12.54
N VAL A 131 3.64 -29.60 12.25
CA VAL A 131 3.00 -29.19 11.00
C VAL A 131 2.84 -27.66 10.98
N PHE A 132 2.38 -27.06 12.08
CA PHE A 132 2.26 -25.61 12.21
C PHE A 132 3.60 -24.92 11.94
N THR A 133 4.68 -25.35 12.60
CA THR A 133 6.01 -24.76 12.45
C THR A 133 6.47 -24.82 11.00
N ARG A 134 6.33 -25.98 10.33
CA ARG A 134 6.75 -26.13 8.93
C ARG A 134 5.97 -25.19 7.99
N VAL A 135 4.66 -25.10 8.15
CA VAL A 135 3.82 -24.20 7.35
C VAL A 135 4.16 -22.73 7.63
N TYR A 136 4.38 -22.38 8.90
CA TYR A 136 4.73 -21.03 9.30
C TYR A 136 6.10 -20.59 8.74
N GLU A 137 7.10 -21.47 8.79
CA GLU A 137 8.42 -21.20 8.20
C GLU A 137 8.31 -20.97 6.67
N SER A 138 7.55 -21.81 5.96
CA SER A 138 7.32 -21.63 4.52
C SER A 138 6.55 -20.33 4.20
N TYR A 139 5.55 -19.96 5.02
CA TYR A 139 4.85 -18.68 4.91
C TYR A 139 5.81 -17.49 5.07
N VAL A 140 6.68 -17.52 6.09
CA VAL A 140 7.67 -16.46 6.35
C VAL A 140 8.68 -16.36 5.21
N GLU A 141 9.18 -17.49 4.70
CA GLU A 141 10.14 -17.52 3.60
C GLU A 141 9.53 -16.98 2.30
N ALA A 142 8.33 -17.43 1.92
CA ALA A 142 7.61 -16.92 0.75
C ALA A 142 7.32 -15.42 0.89
N GLY A 143 6.90 -14.97 2.07
CA GLY A 143 6.67 -13.55 2.35
C GLY A 143 7.93 -12.69 2.22
N LYS A 144 9.09 -13.21 2.65
CA LYS A 144 10.39 -12.52 2.47
C LYS A 144 10.73 -12.39 0.99
N LYS A 145 10.68 -13.49 0.23
CA LYS A 145 10.93 -13.48 -1.22
C LYS A 145 10.00 -12.52 -1.95
N ARG A 146 8.72 -12.49 -1.56
CA ARG A 146 7.70 -11.57 -2.12
C ARG A 146 8.07 -10.12 -1.86
N ASN A 147 8.44 -9.76 -0.64
CA ASN A 147 8.85 -8.40 -0.30
C ASN A 147 10.12 -7.97 -1.05
N GLU A 148 11.09 -8.87 -1.23
CA GLU A 148 12.30 -8.65 -2.02
C GLU A 148 11.97 -8.42 -3.51
N TYR A 149 11.05 -9.21 -4.07
CA TYR A 149 10.56 -9.03 -5.43
C TYR A 149 9.88 -7.68 -5.62
N ILE A 150 8.90 -7.34 -4.75
CA ILE A 150 8.18 -6.06 -4.77
C ILE A 150 9.16 -4.89 -4.72
N SER A 151 10.12 -4.93 -3.78
CA SER A 151 11.16 -3.90 -3.64
C SER A 151 11.95 -3.72 -4.93
N LYS A 152 12.47 -4.82 -5.48
CA LYS A 152 13.26 -4.80 -6.71
C LYS A 152 12.44 -4.27 -7.89
N HIS A 153 11.18 -4.69 -8.01
CA HIS A 153 10.35 -4.30 -9.13
C HIS A 153 9.99 -2.81 -9.08
N ILE A 154 9.69 -2.27 -7.90
CA ILE A 154 9.49 -0.82 -7.72
C ILE A 154 10.77 -0.05 -8.10
N ASP A 155 11.95 -0.54 -7.69
CA ASP A 155 13.23 0.06 -8.06
C ASP A 155 13.45 0.12 -9.58
N GLU A 156 13.12 -0.96 -10.28
CA GLU A 156 13.29 -1.07 -11.74
C GLU A 156 12.26 -0.26 -12.54
N THR A 157 11.04 -0.10 -12.02
CA THR A 157 9.91 0.45 -12.78
C THR A 157 9.59 1.91 -12.46
N LEU A 158 9.85 2.37 -11.24
CA LEU A 158 9.69 3.78 -10.87
C LEU A 158 10.93 4.56 -11.30
N LYS A 159 10.81 5.32 -12.39
CA LYS A 159 11.94 6.03 -12.99
C LYS A 159 12.25 7.33 -12.27
N GLU A 160 13.40 7.91 -12.61
CA GLU A 160 13.84 9.18 -12.06
C GLU A 160 12.78 10.28 -12.25
N ASN A 161 12.51 11.02 -11.17
CA ASN A 161 11.51 12.10 -11.12
C ASN A 161 10.06 11.63 -11.36
N GLU A 162 9.79 10.33 -11.34
CA GLU A 162 8.42 9.80 -11.32
C GLU A 162 7.87 9.74 -9.89
N ILE A 163 6.54 9.87 -9.81
CA ILE A 163 5.77 9.68 -8.60
C ILE A 163 4.94 8.41 -8.78
N GLY A 164 5.17 7.43 -7.92
CA GLY A 164 4.37 6.23 -7.79
C GLY A 164 3.35 6.37 -6.67
N VAL A 165 2.26 5.63 -6.75
CA VAL A 165 1.39 5.33 -5.61
C VAL A 165 1.39 3.82 -5.36
N LEU A 166 1.62 3.41 -4.12
CA LEU A 166 1.59 2.02 -3.68
C LEU A 166 0.43 1.84 -2.72
N PHE A 167 -0.52 0.99 -3.11
CA PHE A 167 -1.58 0.50 -2.25
C PHE A 167 -1.14 -0.84 -1.66
N MET A 168 -0.88 -0.88 -0.35
CA MET A 168 -0.42 -2.09 0.33
C MET A 168 -0.83 -2.08 1.80
N ARG A 169 -1.04 -3.25 2.41
CA ARG A 169 -1.35 -3.38 3.84
C ARG A 169 -0.32 -2.68 4.73
N GLU A 170 -0.77 -2.16 5.88
CA GLU A 170 0.14 -1.71 6.93
C GLU A 170 0.99 -2.88 7.46
N GLY A 171 2.18 -2.55 7.98
CA GLY A 171 3.11 -3.55 8.51
C GLY A 171 3.74 -4.46 7.44
N HIS A 172 3.76 -4.02 6.18
CA HIS A 172 4.57 -4.66 5.16
C HIS A 172 6.07 -4.56 5.52
N HIS A 173 6.87 -5.49 5.01
CA HIS A 173 8.32 -5.53 5.29
C HIS A 173 9.18 -5.19 4.06
N VAL A 174 8.55 -4.71 2.98
CA VAL A 174 9.24 -4.20 1.79
C VAL A 174 10.24 -3.11 2.17
N GLN A 175 11.49 -3.25 1.73
CA GLN A 175 12.57 -2.30 1.96
C GLN A 175 12.80 -1.47 0.70
N PHE A 176 12.28 -0.24 0.65
CA PHE A 176 12.46 0.59 -0.55
C PHE A 176 13.91 1.10 -0.69
N PRO A 177 14.41 1.28 -1.92
CA PRO A 177 15.67 1.96 -2.20
C PRO A 177 15.78 3.31 -1.48
N THR A 178 16.99 3.65 -1.02
CA THR A 178 17.24 4.83 -0.17
C THR A 178 17.01 6.17 -0.88
N ASP A 179 17.00 6.18 -2.21
CA ASP A 179 16.73 7.36 -3.03
C ASP A 179 15.24 7.51 -3.40
N ILE A 180 14.38 6.55 -3.01
CA ILE A 180 12.92 6.69 -3.10
C ILE A 180 12.41 7.38 -1.83
N GLN A 181 11.85 8.58 -1.99
CA GLN A 181 11.15 9.27 -0.91
C GLN A 181 9.75 8.69 -0.73
N VAL A 182 9.53 7.98 0.38
CA VAL A 182 8.21 7.44 0.73
C VAL A 182 7.40 8.49 1.50
N ILE A 183 6.19 8.78 1.04
CA ILE A 183 5.25 9.72 1.65
C ILE A 183 4.01 8.95 2.05
N TYR A 184 3.73 8.86 3.35
CA TYR A 184 2.56 8.17 3.87
C TYR A 184 1.29 9.01 3.67
N VAL A 185 0.28 8.40 3.03
CA VAL A 185 -1.08 8.92 2.92
C VAL A 185 -1.88 8.34 4.09
N SER A 186 -1.80 9.00 5.23
CA SER A 186 -2.38 8.55 6.50
C SER A 186 -3.44 9.56 6.96
N PRO A 187 -4.68 9.48 6.43
CA PRO A 187 -5.75 10.39 6.83
C PRO A 187 -6.26 10.09 8.24
N PRO A 188 -6.86 11.08 8.95
CA PRO A 188 -7.37 10.88 10.31
C PRO A 188 -8.32 9.69 10.47
N ALA A 189 -9.11 9.39 9.43
CA ALA A 189 -10.00 8.21 9.43
C ALA A 189 -9.26 6.87 9.60
N LEU A 190 -7.98 6.78 9.24
CA LEU A 190 -7.18 5.57 9.48
C LEU A 190 -7.02 5.27 10.97
N ASP A 191 -6.74 6.29 11.79
CA ASP A 191 -6.64 6.13 13.25
C ASP A 191 -8.00 5.78 13.87
N GLU A 192 -9.10 6.36 13.35
CA GLU A 192 -10.46 6.00 13.77
C GLU A 192 -10.77 4.53 13.51
N ILE A 193 -10.39 4.00 12.33
CA ILE A 193 -10.54 2.59 11.97
C ILE A 193 -9.69 1.71 12.88
N ASN A 194 -8.42 2.06 13.08
CA ASN A 194 -7.49 1.30 13.90
C ASN A 194 -7.94 1.24 15.37
N ARG A 195 -8.52 2.32 15.91
CA ARG A 195 -9.17 2.32 17.23
C ARG A 195 -10.37 1.38 17.27
N TRP A 196 -11.26 1.49 16.29
CA TRP A 196 -12.46 0.66 16.22
C TRP A 196 -12.11 -0.83 16.16
N LEU A 197 -11.12 -1.23 15.35
CA LEU A 197 -10.67 -2.63 15.25
C LEU A 197 -10.15 -3.16 16.60
N ARG A 198 -9.35 -2.37 17.33
CA ARG A 198 -8.85 -2.75 18.66
C ARG A 198 -10.00 -2.94 19.66
N ASP A 199 -10.95 -2.00 19.69
CA ASP A 199 -12.09 -2.05 20.60
C ASP A 199 -13.05 -3.20 20.27
N HIS A 200 -13.16 -3.58 18.99
CA HIS A 200 -13.99 -4.69 18.55
C HIS A 200 -13.34 -6.05 18.84
N GLN A 201 -12.03 -6.18 18.62
CA GLN A 201 -11.28 -7.40 18.97
C GLN A 201 -11.31 -7.68 20.47
N ALA A 202 -11.25 -6.66 21.31
CA ALA A 202 -11.32 -6.83 22.77
C ALA A 202 -12.69 -7.33 23.29
N LYS A 203 -13.72 -7.35 22.44
CA LYS A 203 -15.08 -7.79 22.77
C LYS A 203 -15.41 -9.20 22.26
N LEU A 204 -14.54 -9.79 21.45
CA LEU A 204 -14.64 -11.16 20.93
C LEU A 204 -13.90 -12.13 21.85
#